data_AF-A0A0R3N5Y3-F1
#
_entry.id   AF-A0A0R3N5Y3-F1
#
_cell.length_a   1.000
_cell.length_b   1.000
_cell.length_c   1.000
_cell.angle_alpha   90.00
_cell.angle_beta   90.00
_cell.angle_gamma   90.00
#
_symmetry.space_group_name_H-M   'P 1'
#
loop_
_entity.id
_entity.type
_entity.pdbx_description
1 polymer ?
#
loop_
_entity_poly.entity_id
_entity_poly.type
_entity_poly.pdbx_seq_one_letter_code
_entity_poly.pdbx_strand_id
1 'polypeptide(L)'
;MTNFLELIARPDPSTVNVGLSSPKLATLRRILGEPRASYTGECQPVTGSFKKRIVTKSVGPFRCTGVDVAVEALKDIFASVKREVPDLHAIVGTAGMTCARKVKIRQPNGTIKLGRNPSNHSWGLAVDIKLNGALDLQGDKKCFRGLLILSRYFNAAGWFWGVSFPTEDAMHFEVAESTLRRWKKDGKL
;
A
#
# COMPACT_ATOMS: atom_id res chain seq x y z
N MET A 1 -14.03 -18.97 -15.27
CA MET A 1 -13.36 -18.45 -14.06
C MET A 1 -12.42 -17.33 -14.46
N THR A 2 -12.43 -16.21 -13.75
CA THR A 2 -11.53 -15.07 -14.04
C THR A 2 -10.10 -15.43 -13.65
N ASN A 3 -9.13 -15.25 -14.56
CA ASN A 3 -7.71 -15.42 -14.21
C ASN A 3 -7.18 -14.16 -13.53
N PHE A 4 -7.12 -14.15 -12.19
CA PHE A 4 -6.64 -12.99 -11.44
C PHE A 4 -5.14 -12.75 -11.54
N LEU A 5 -4.34 -13.76 -11.88
CA LEU A 5 -2.88 -13.66 -12.04
C LEU A 5 -2.47 -13.35 -13.48
N GLU A 6 -3.42 -13.16 -14.40
CA GLU A 6 -3.12 -12.71 -15.75
C GLU A 6 -2.39 -11.37 -15.70
N LEU A 7 -1.19 -11.32 -16.26
CA LEU A 7 -0.44 -10.09 -16.45
C LEU A 7 -1.03 -9.30 -17.61
N ILE A 8 -1.66 -8.17 -17.28
CA ILE A 8 -2.22 -7.22 -18.24
C ILE A 8 -1.34 -5.98 -18.32
N ALA A 9 -1.44 -5.20 -19.39
CA ALA A 9 -0.78 -3.90 -19.46
C ALA A 9 -1.27 -3.02 -18.29
N ARG A 10 -0.37 -2.23 -17.69
CA ARG A 10 -0.76 -1.26 -16.67
C ARG A 10 -1.82 -0.31 -17.25
N PRO A 11 -2.86 0.04 -16.49
CA PRO A 11 -3.90 0.96 -16.96
C PRO A 11 -3.35 2.38 -17.12
N ASP A 12 -4.10 3.21 -17.86
CA ASP A 12 -3.79 4.64 -17.94
C ASP A 12 -3.92 5.27 -16.54
N PRO A 13 -2.92 6.04 -16.06
CA PRO A 13 -2.97 6.70 -14.76
C PRO A 13 -4.22 7.57 -14.52
N SER A 14 -4.85 8.10 -15.57
CA SER A 14 -6.08 8.90 -15.47
C SER A 14 -7.33 8.06 -15.17
N THR A 15 -7.28 6.75 -15.41
CA THR A 15 -8.39 5.82 -15.18
C THR A 15 -8.35 5.16 -13.80
N VAL A 16 -7.22 5.26 -13.12
CA VAL A 16 -6.99 4.78 -11.75
C VAL A 16 -6.69 5.97 -10.84
N ASN A 17 -6.79 5.80 -9.53
CA ASN A 17 -6.48 6.88 -8.57
C ASN A 17 -7.31 8.17 -8.74
N VAL A 18 -8.49 8.10 -9.37
CA VAL A 18 -9.34 9.27 -9.63
C VAL A 18 -9.59 10.04 -8.33
N GLY A 19 -9.27 11.34 -8.33
CA GLY A 19 -9.43 12.23 -7.17
C GLY A 19 -8.44 12.02 -6.02
N LEU A 20 -7.47 11.11 -6.17
CA LEU A 20 -6.50 10.78 -5.13
C LEU A 20 -5.07 11.12 -5.55
N SER A 21 -4.23 11.39 -4.56
CA SER A 21 -2.79 11.54 -4.72
C SER A 21 -2.04 10.80 -3.63
N SER A 22 -0.85 10.33 -3.99
CA SER A 22 0.12 9.76 -3.04
C SER A 22 0.47 10.78 -1.94
N PRO A 23 0.53 10.37 -0.66
CA PRO A 23 0.87 11.27 0.42
C PRO A 23 2.33 11.72 0.35
N LYS A 24 2.53 13.04 0.37
CA LYS A 24 3.87 13.61 0.45
C LYS A 24 4.51 13.32 1.80
N LEU A 25 5.83 13.07 1.80
CA LEU A 25 6.62 12.90 3.04
C LEU A 25 6.47 14.07 4.01
N ALA A 26 6.39 15.30 3.50
CA ALA A 26 6.15 16.48 4.33
C ALA A 26 4.78 16.41 5.06
N THR A 27 3.75 15.89 4.39
CA THR A 27 2.43 15.69 5.00
C THR A 27 2.49 14.58 6.06
N LEU A 28 3.12 13.46 5.76
CA LEU A 28 3.30 12.35 6.70
C LEU A 28 4.04 12.79 7.97
N ARG A 29 5.18 13.46 7.81
CA ARG A 29 5.97 14.01 8.93
C ARG A 29 5.20 15.01 9.76
N ARG A 30 4.42 15.89 9.13
CA ARG A 30 3.62 16.89 9.86
C ARG A 30 2.50 16.25 10.68
N ILE A 31 1.85 15.20 10.16
CA ILE A 31 0.70 14.57 10.82
C ILE A 31 1.16 13.59 11.92
N LEU A 32 2.13 12.74 11.61
CA LEU A 32 2.52 11.61 12.48
C LEU A 32 3.89 11.78 13.14
N GLY A 33 4.72 12.70 12.64
CA GLY A 33 6.14 12.77 13.00
C GLY A 33 7.00 11.81 12.18
N GLU A 34 8.27 11.72 12.56
CA GLU A 34 9.22 10.81 11.92
C GLU A 34 9.07 9.39 12.48
N PRO A 35 8.98 8.34 11.63
CA PRO A 35 8.92 6.96 12.08
C PRO A 35 10.10 6.49 12.91
N ARG A 36 11.28 7.08 12.69
CA ARG A 36 12.55 6.70 13.32
C ARG A 36 13.68 7.66 12.92
N ALA A 37 14.76 7.66 13.71
CA ALA A 37 15.88 8.60 13.54
C ALA A 37 16.78 8.33 12.32
N SER A 38 16.83 7.11 11.80
CA SER A 38 17.69 6.73 10.67
C SER A 38 17.00 5.70 9.78
N TYR A 39 17.50 5.45 8.56
CA TYR A 39 16.93 4.47 7.62
C TYR A 39 18.00 3.70 6.86
N THR A 40 17.86 2.37 6.77
CA THR A 40 18.64 1.50 5.87
C THR A 40 17.73 0.93 4.78
N GLY A 41 18.26 0.04 3.93
CA GLY A 41 17.45 -0.74 2.99
C GLY A 41 16.63 -1.85 3.66
N GLU A 42 16.98 -2.23 4.89
CA GLU A 42 16.35 -3.35 5.58
C GLU A 42 15.09 -2.93 6.31
N CYS A 43 14.17 -3.88 6.47
CA CYS A 43 12.93 -3.62 7.17
C CYS A 43 13.21 -3.41 8.66
N GLN A 44 12.83 -2.25 9.20
CA GLN A 44 13.08 -1.89 10.59
C GLN A 44 11.78 -1.48 11.28
N PRO A 45 11.68 -1.67 12.61
CA PRO A 45 10.50 -1.28 13.38
C PRO A 45 10.35 0.24 13.46
N VAL A 46 9.12 0.70 13.65
CA VAL A 46 8.79 2.10 13.98
C VAL A 46 9.15 2.37 15.44
N THR A 47 9.86 3.47 15.68
CA THR A 47 10.27 3.93 17.02
C THR A 47 9.79 5.35 17.35
N GLY A 48 9.20 6.04 16.38
CA GLY A 48 8.66 7.40 16.52
C GLY A 48 7.43 7.51 17.43
N SER A 49 6.99 8.75 17.64
CA SER A 49 5.92 9.11 18.59
C SER A 49 4.58 8.38 18.36
N PHE A 50 4.26 8.07 17.09
CA PHE A 50 3.05 7.34 16.73
C PHE A 50 3.15 5.82 16.89
N LYS A 51 4.26 5.26 17.39
CA LYS A 51 4.43 3.80 17.59
C LYS A 51 3.26 3.17 18.36
N LYS A 52 2.68 3.88 19.34
CA LYS A 52 1.51 3.40 20.11
C LYS A 52 0.25 3.16 19.28
N ARG A 53 0.19 3.72 18.06
CA ARG A 53 -0.89 3.53 17.08
C ARG A 53 -0.63 2.34 16.15
N ILE A 54 0.57 1.75 16.18
CA ILE A 54 0.90 0.58 15.38
C ILE A 54 0.32 -0.66 16.03
N VAL A 55 -0.56 -1.34 15.31
CA VAL A 55 -1.26 -2.55 15.76
C VAL A 55 -1.11 -3.68 14.74
N THR A 56 -1.20 -4.92 15.20
CA THR A 56 -1.27 -6.10 14.33
C THR A 56 -2.63 -6.76 14.45
N LYS A 57 -3.44 -6.73 13.38
CA LYS A 57 -4.77 -7.34 13.36
C LYS A 57 -5.00 -8.12 12.06
N SER A 58 -6.01 -8.99 12.07
CA SER A 58 -6.53 -9.59 10.84
C SER A 58 -7.40 -8.57 10.11
N VAL A 59 -7.24 -8.50 8.79
CA VAL A 59 -8.08 -7.69 7.89
C VAL A 59 -9.00 -8.57 7.04
N GLY A 60 -9.13 -9.86 7.40
CA GLY A 60 -9.87 -10.85 6.64
C GLY A 60 -8.92 -11.87 6.01
N PRO A 61 -8.36 -11.63 4.81
CA PRO A 61 -7.56 -12.61 4.09
C PRO A 61 -6.14 -12.79 4.67
N PHE A 62 -5.64 -11.83 5.45
CA PHE A 62 -4.33 -11.91 6.10
C PHE A 62 -4.28 -11.06 7.37
N ARG A 63 -3.16 -11.16 8.11
CA ARG A 63 -2.81 -10.25 9.21
C ARG A 63 -1.78 -9.24 8.75
N CYS A 64 -1.91 -7.98 9.16
CA CYS A 64 -0.92 -6.95 8.87
C CYS A 64 -0.64 -6.09 10.11
N THR A 65 0.51 -5.43 10.09
CA THR A 65 0.95 -4.48 11.11
C THR A 65 0.94 -3.08 10.52
N GLY A 66 0.18 -2.16 11.09
CA GLY A 66 -0.09 -0.82 10.52
C GLY A 66 -0.62 0.16 11.55
N VAL A 67 -0.79 1.42 11.15
CA VAL A 67 -1.54 2.39 11.97
C VAL A 67 -2.98 1.91 12.10
N ASP A 68 -3.50 1.88 13.33
CA ASP A 68 -4.82 1.38 13.68
C ASP A 68 -5.94 1.73 12.69
N VAL A 69 -6.13 3.02 12.36
CA VAL A 69 -7.18 3.46 11.43
C VAL A 69 -6.99 2.93 10.01
N ALA A 70 -5.75 2.73 9.57
CA ALA A 70 -5.47 2.14 8.26
C ALA A 70 -5.72 0.62 8.26
N VAL A 71 -5.41 -0.06 9.36
CA VAL A 71 -5.70 -1.49 9.51
C VAL A 71 -7.22 -1.75 9.52
N GLU A 72 -8.00 -0.91 10.21
CA GLU A 72 -9.47 -1.00 10.15
C GLU A 72 -10.00 -0.69 8.75
N ALA A 73 -9.46 0.31 8.04
CA ALA A 73 -9.86 0.59 6.66
C ALA A 73 -9.62 -0.60 5.72
N LEU A 74 -8.49 -1.31 5.87
CA LEU A 74 -8.22 -2.53 5.11
C LEU A 74 -9.23 -3.64 5.40
N LYS A 75 -9.65 -3.78 6.66
CA LYS A 75 -10.68 -4.74 7.05
C LYS A 75 -12.00 -4.47 6.33
N ASP A 76 -12.42 -3.21 6.23
CA ASP A 76 -13.63 -2.81 5.52
C ASP A 76 -13.52 -3.02 3.99
N ILE A 77 -12.36 -2.70 3.42
CA ILE A 77 -12.04 -2.97 2.00
C ILE A 77 -12.21 -4.45 1.71
N PHE A 78 -11.53 -5.32 2.47
CA PHE A 78 -11.56 -6.76 2.20
C PHE A 78 -12.89 -7.42 2.58
N ALA A 79 -13.65 -6.88 3.52
CA ALA A 79 -15.03 -7.31 3.74
C ALA A 79 -15.89 -7.09 2.49
N SER A 80 -15.69 -5.97 1.78
CA SER A 80 -16.38 -5.70 0.51
C SER A 80 -15.90 -6.62 -0.62
N VAL A 81 -14.59 -6.84 -0.74
CA VAL A 81 -14.04 -7.79 -1.72
C VAL A 81 -14.55 -9.20 -1.46
N LYS A 82 -14.64 -9.66 -0.21
CA LYS A 82 -15.17 -10.98 0.15
C LYS A 82 -16.61 -11.15 -0.31
N ARG A 83 -17.43 -10.11 -0.19
CA ARG A 83 -18.85 -10.12 -0.57
C ARG A 83 -19.05 -10.15 -2.08
N GLU A 84 -18.24 -9.39 -2.82
CA GLU A 84 -18.48 -9.12 -4.25
C GLU A 84 -17.60 -9.96 -5.18
N VAL A 85 -16.38 -10.30 -4.76
CA VAL A 85 -15.41 -11.10 -5.54
C VAL A 85 -14.72 -12.13 -4.62
N PRO A 86 -15.47 -13.11 -4.08
CA PRO A 86 -14.97 -14.06 -3.07
C PRO A 86 -13.74 -14.85 -3.56
N ASP A 87 -13.70 -15.23 -4.84
CA ASP A 87 -12.57 -15.97 -5.41
C ASP A 87 -11.27 -15.15 -5.40
N LEU A 88 -11.36 -13.83 -5.63
CA LEU A 88 -10.21 -12.94 -5.52
C LEU A 88 -9.79 -12.81 -4.06
N HIS A 89 -10.75 -12.57 -3.15
CA HIS A 89 -10.48 -12.48 -1.72
C HIS A 89 -9.73 -13.72 -1.19
N ALA A 90 -10.11 -14.92 -1.63
CA ALA A 90 -9.52 -16.19 -1.19
C ALA A 90 -8.02 -16.31 -1.49
N ILE A 91 -7.52 -15.61 -2.51
CA ILE A 91 -6.12 -15.66 -2.92
C ILE A 91 -5.30 -14.44 -2.49
N VAL A 92 -5.92 -13.45 -1.83
CA VAL A 92 -5.19 -12.25 -1.39
C VAL A 92 -4.24 -12.60 -0.23
N GLY A 93 -2.99 -12.19 -0.37
CA GLY A 93 -2.00 -12.15 0.72
C GLY A 93 -1.29 -10.80 0.76
N THR A 94 -0.22 -10.71 1.54
CA THR A 94 0.58 -9.47 1.66
C THR A 94 2.08 -9.76 1.62
N ALA A 95 2.86 -8.81 1.11
CA ALA A 95 4.33 -8.74 1.29
C ALA A 95 4.75 -7.81 2.43
N GLY A 96 3.79 -7.23 3.17
CA GLY A 96 4.03 -6.39 4.32
C GLY A 96 3.27 -5.06 4.25
N MET A 97 3.10 -4.44 5.42
CA MET A 97 2.47 -3.12 5.57
C MET A 97 3.44 -2.14 6.26
N THR A 98 3.64 -2.23 7.58
CA THR A 98 4.65 -1.40 8.26
C THR A 98 6.06 -1.94 8.02
N CYS A 99 6.91 -1.12 7.43
CA CYS A 99 8.31 -1.44 7.20
C CYS A 99 9.13 -0.16 7.07
N ALA A 100 9.82 0.25 8.14
CA ALA A 100 10.47 1.54 8.18
C ALA A 100 11.87 1.50 7.55
N ARG A 101 11.95 1.79 6.26
CA ARG A 101 13.16 1.64 5.43
C ARG A 101 13.22 2.65 4.30
N LYS A 102 14.37 2.78 3.65
CA LYS A 102 14.50 3.50 2.38
C LYS A 102 13.70 2.81 1.28
N VAL A 103 13.20 3.60 0.32
CA VAL A 103 12.57 3.08 -0.90
C VAL A 103 13.56 2.14 -1.59
N LYS A 104 13.08 0.96 -2.03
CA LYS A 104 13.84 0.03 -2.88
C LYS A 104 13.25 0.12 -4.29
N ILE A 105 14.09 0.45 -5.27
CA ILE A 105 13.70 0.61 -6.68
C ILE A 105 14.42 -0.45 -7.48
N ARG A 106 13.67 -1.36 -8.11
CA ARG A 106 14.20 -2.37 -9.00
C ARG A 106 14.72 -1.71 -10.28
N GLN A 107 15.95 -2.02 -10.64
CA GLN A 107 16.58 -1.56 -11.87
C GLN A 107 16.31 -2.54 -13.03
N PRO A 108 16.42 -2.12 -14.30
CA PRO A 108 16.22 -3.01 -15.45
C PRO A 108 17.10 -4.26 -15.43
N ASN A 109 18.32 -4.16 -14.88
CA ASN A 109 19.26 -5.28 -14.73
C ASN A 109 18.93 -6.22 -13.53
N GLY A 110 17.79 -6.02 -12.86
CA GLY A 110 17.35 -6.82 -11.71
C GLY A 110 17.94 -6.42 -10.36
N THR A 111 18.92 -5.50 -10.31
CA THR A 111 19.49 -5.02 -9.05
C THR A 111 18.54 -4.07 -8.31
N ILE A 112 18.75 -3.89 -7.00
CA ILE A 112 17.96 -2.98 -6.18
C ILE A 112 18.77 -1.72 -5.86
N LYS A 113 18.20 -0.55 -6.19
CA LYS A 113 18.75 0.76 -5.81
C LYS A 113 17.97 1.32 -4.62
N LEU A 114 18.69 1.83 -3.61
CA LEU A 114 18.06 2.54 -2.50
C LEU A 114 17.77 4.00 -2.88
N GLY A 115 16.54 4.43 -2.65
CA GLY A 115 16.14 5.83 -2.73
C GLY A 115 16.76 6.67 -1.61
N ARG A 116 16.78 7.99 -1.79
CA ARG A 116 17.23 8.94 -0.77
C ARG A 116 16.26 9.05 0.41
N ASN A 117 14.99 8.79 0.13
CA ASN A 117 13.89 8.99 1.07
C ASN A 117 13.41 7.67 1.70
N PRO A 118 12.84 7.73 2.92
CA PRO A 118 12.07 6.61 3.46
C PRO A 118 10.86 6.30 2.59
N SER A 119 10.48 5.02 2.55
CA SER A 119 9.23 4.56 1.92
C SER A 119 8.01 4.95 2.76
N ASN A 120 6.85 5.11 2.13
CA ASN A 120 5.58 5.35 2.81
C ASN A 120 5.17 4.17 3.72
N HIS A 121 5.68 2.96 3.47
CA HIS A 121 5.59 1.83 4.42
C HIS A 121 6.16 2.17 5.81
N SER A 122 7.06 3.15 5.92
CA SER A 122 7.63 3.57 7.19
C SER A 122 6.60 4.17 8.14
N TRP A 123 5.51 4.73 7.61
CA TRP A 123 4.42 5.26 8.43
C TRP A 123 3.33 4.24 8.74
N GLY A 124 3.45 2.98 8.27
CA GLY A 124 2.40 1.98 8.47
C GLY A 124 1.07 2.36 7.80
N LEU A 125 1.15 3.06 6.67
CA LEU A 125 0.03 3.57 5.86
C LEU A 125 0.06 3.05 4.41
N ALA A 126 0.95 2.10 4.11
CA ALA A 126 1.07 1.45 2.81
C ALA A 126 1.13 -0.07 3.00
N VAL A 127 0.63 -0.83 2.02
CA VAL A 127 0.57 -2.29 2.00
C VAL A 127 0.90 -2.81 0.61
N ASP A 128 1.75 -3.84 0.58
CA ASP A 128 2.03 -4.59 -0.64
C ASP A 128 1.16 -5.84 -0.67
N ILE A 129 0.45 -6.05 -1.77
CA ILE A 129 -0.51 -7.14 -1.96
C ILE A 129 0.10 -8.25 -2.80
N LYS A 130 -0.09 -9.50 -2.35
CA LYS A 130 0.21 -10.71 -3.12
C LYS A 130 -1.09 -11.35 -3.59
N LEU A 131 -1.04 -12.03 -4.73
CA LEU A 131 -2.14 -12.88 -5.22
C LEU A 131 -1.63 -14.31 -5.36
N ASN A 132 -2.27 -15.25 -4.68
CA ASN A 132 -1.89 -16.66 -4.63
C ASN A 132 -0.39 -16.87 -4.33
N GLY A 133 0.15 -16.09 -3.37
CA GLY A 133 1.56 -16.11 -2.98
C GLY A 133 2.52 -15.35 -3.93
N ALA A 134 2.09 -15.00 -5.14
CA ALA A 134 2.89 -14.25 -6.11
C ALA A 134 2.81 -12.73 -5.83
N LEU A 135 3.93 -12.05 -6.02
CA LEU A 135 4.05 -10.60 -5.96
C LEU A 135 4.23 -10.06 -7.38
N ASP A 136 3.58 -8.95 -7.70
CA ASP A 136 3.73 -8.28 -8.99
C ASP A 136 5.16 -7.75 -9.19
N LEU A 137 5.60 -7.62 -10.44
CA LEU A 137 6.98 -7.22 -10.74
C LEU A 137 7.06 -5.72 -10.97
N GLN A 138 7.63 -5.00 -10.00
CA GLN A 138 7.85 -3.56 -10.10
C GLN A 138 8.55 -3.15 -11.42
N GLY A 139 7.90 -2.26 -12.18
CA GLY A 139 8.50 -1.51 -13.28
C GLY A 139 8.51 -2.24 -14.62
N ASP A 140 7.75 -3.32 -14.78
CA ASP A 140 7.65 -4.07 -16.04
C ASP A 140 6.50 -3.56 -16.96
N LYS A 141 5.77 -2.53 -16.52
CA LYS A 141 4.63 -1.90 -17.20
C LYS A 141 3.40 -2.81 -17.29
N LYS A 142 3.33 -3.84 -16.46
CA LYS A 142 2.19 -4.74 -16.35
C LYS A 142 1.63 -4.68 -14.93
N CYS A 143 0.53 -5.39 -14.73
CA CYS A 143 0.03 -5.71 -13.40
C CYS A 143 -0.83 -6.98 -13.47
N PHE A 144 -1.00 -7.67 -12.35
CA PHE A 144 -2.01 -8.72 -12.24
C PHE A 144 -3.42 -8.13 -12.37
N ARG A 145 -4.28 -8.78 -13.16
CA ARG A 145 -5.70 -8.43 -13.31
C ARG A 145 -6.42 -8.28 -11.97
N GLY A 146 -6.09 -9.12 -10.99
CA GLY A 146 -6.67 -9.04 -9.64
C GLY A 146 -6.34 -7.73 -8.91
N LEU A 147 -5.14 -7.16 -9.13
CA LEU A 147 -4.74 -5.88 -8.52
C LEU A 147 -5.53 -4.72 -9.12
N LEU A 148 -5.80 -4.76 -10.44
CA LEU A 148 -6.70 -3.80 -11.08
C LEU A 148 -8.12 -3.86 -10.47
N ILE A 149 -8.65 -5.06 -10.21
CA ILE A 149 -9.96 -5.23 -9.57
C ILE A 149 -9.93 -4.68 -8.13
N LEU A 150 -8.92 -5.06 -7.34
CA LEU A 150 -8.74 -4.55 -5.97
C LEU A 150 -8.65 -3.01 -5.95
N SER A 151 -7.99 -2.41 -6.94
CA SER A 151 -7.78 -0.96 -6.99
C SER A 151 -9.07 -0.15 -6.88
N ARG A 152 -10.20 -0.68 -7.36
CA ARG A 152 -11.51 -0.01 -7.26
C ARG A 152 -11.98 0.09 -5.81
N TYR A 153 -11.81 -0.97 -5.04
CA TYR A 153 -12.16 -1.00 -3.61
C TYR A 153 -11.24 -0.10 -2.78
N PHE A 154 -9.93 -0.16 -3.08
CA PHE A 154 -8.94 0.71 -2.45
C PHE A 154 -9.23 2.19 -2.75
N ASN A 155 -9.44 2.55 -4.02
CA ASN A 155 -9.74 3.93 -4.41
C ASN A 155 -11.04 4.45 -3.76
N ALA A 156 -12.10 3.65 -3.74
CA ALA A 156 -13.36 4.00 -3.05
C ALA A 156 -13.17 4.26 -1.54
N ALA A 157 -12.25 3.53 -0.90
CA ALA A 157 -11.86 3.73 0.49
C ALA A 157 -10.83 4.86 0.70
N GLY A 158 -10.40 5.54 -0.38
CA GLY A 158 -9.43 6.62 -0.32
C GLY A 158 -7.97 6.17 -0.23
N TRP A 159 -7.63 5.05 -0.87
CA TRP A 159 -6.27 4.55 -1.05
C TRP A 159 -5.80 4.75 -2.49
N PHE A 160 -4.56 5.20 -2.62
CA PHE A 160 -3.83 5.38 -3.85
C PHE A 160 -3.09 4.09 -4.24
N TRP A 161 -3.10 3.75 -5.52
CA TRP A 161 -2.45 2.57 -6.08
C TRP A 161 -1.11 2.95 -6.76
N GLY A 162 -0.03 2.27 -6.40
CA GLY A 162 1.33 2.52 -6.88
C GLY A 162 1.57 2.24 -8.36
N VAL A 163 0.58 1.68 -9.08
CA VAL A 163 0.70 1.39 -10.51
C VAL A 163 1.02 2.64 -11.36
N SER A 164 0.59 3.82 -10.89
CA SER A 164 0.80 5.10 -11.58
C SER A 164 2.10 5.80 -11.18
N PHE A 165 2.96 5.19 -10.36
CA PHE A 165 4.27 5.74 -10.06
C PHE A 165 5.17 5.79 -11.30
N PRO A 166 6.19 6.68 -11.33
CA PRO A 166 7.14 6.75 -12.44
C PRO A 166 7.83 5.41 -12.72
N THR A 167 8.28 4.75 -11.65
CA THR A 167 8.56 3.32 -11.65
C THR A 167 7.32 2.66 -11.07
N GLU A 168 6.53 2.05 -11.95
CA GLU A 168 5.26 1.41 -11.61
C GLU A 168 5.48 0.34 -10.52
N ASP A 169 4.56 0.32 -9.55
CA ASP A 169 4.61 -0.56 -8.39
C ASP A 169 3.21 -1.12 -8.08
N ALA A 170 2.71 -2.01 -8.94
CA ALA A 170 1.33 -2.48 -8.90
C ALA A 170 0.96 -3.29 -7.66
N MET A 171 1.92 -3.86 -6.94
CA MET A 171 1.62 -4.50 -5.66
C MET A 171 1.28 -3.50 -4.55
N HIS A 172 1.72 -2.24 -4.67
CA HIS A 172 1.71 -1.24 -3.61
C HIS A 172 0.40 -0.45 -3.56
N PHE A 173 -0.23 -0.39 -2.40
CA PHE A 173 -1.34 0.51 -2.10
C PHE A 173 -1.02 1.36 -0.87
N GLU A 174 -1.43 2.63 -0.87
CA GLU A 174 -1.19 3.53 0.26
C GLU A 174 -2.35 4.46 0.52
N VAL A 175 -2.54 4.87 1.77
CA VAL A 175 -3.60 5.83 2.12
C VAL A 175 -3.32 7.16 1.40
N ALA A 176 -4.31 7.65 0.64
CA ALA A 176 -4.14 8.88 -0.14
C ALA A 176 -3.99 10.12 0.76
N GLU A 177 -3.37 11.17 0.21
CA GLU A 177 -3.11 12.41 0.95
C GLU A 177 -4.39 13.04 1.52
N SER A 178 -5.46 13.09 0.71
CA SER A 178 -6.78 13.61 1.12
C SER A 178 -7.37 12.81 2.27
N THR A 179 -7.24 11.48 2.25
CA THR A 179 -7.72 10.58 3.30
C THR A 179 -6.98 10.80 4.61
N LEU A 180 -5.65 10.95 4.58
CA LEU A 180 -4.86 11.25 5.78
C LEU A 180 -5.27 12.58 6.42
N ARG A 181 -5.46 13.61 5.59
CA ARG A 181 -5.90 14.93 6.07
C ARG A 181 -7.28 14.88 6.68
N ARG A 182 -8.21 14.12 6.06
CA ARG A 182 -9.53 13.87 6.61
C ARG A 182 -9.46 13.14 7.95
N TRP A 183 -8.74 12.03 8.05
CA TRP A 183 -8.58 11.31 9.32
C TRP A 183 -7.97 12.17 10.43
N LYS A 184 -7.01 13.06 10.08
CA LYS A 184 -6.47 14.03 11.03
C LYS A 184 -7.53 15.04 11.49
N LYS A 185 -8.30 15.61 10.54
CA LYS A 185 -9.40 16.54 10.84
C LYS A 185 -10.47 15.89 11.73
N ASP A 186 -10.76 14.62 11.50
CA ASP A 186 -11.77 13.85 12.23
C ASP A 186 -11.26 13.33 13.60
N GLY A 187 -10.04 13.67 14.01
CA GLY A 187 -9.46 13.19 15.27
C GLY A 187 -9.07 11.71 15.28
N LYS A 188 -9.07 11.05 14.12
CA LYS A 188 -8.67 9.64 13.96
C LYS A 188 -7.16 9.47 13.81
N LEU A 189 -6.36 10.53 13.70
CA LEU A 189 -4.89 10.50 13.62
C LEU A 189 -4.24 11.44 14.64
#